data_AF-A0A1Z3NAI2-F1
#
_entry.id   AF-A0A1Z3NAI2-F1
#
_cell.length_a   1.000
_cell.length_b   1.000
_cell.length_c   1.000
_cell.angle_alpha   90.00
_cell.angle_beta   90.00
_cell.angle_gamma   90.00
#
_symmetry.space_group_name_H-M   'P 1'
#
loop_
_entity.id
_entity.type
_entity.pdbx_description
1 polymer ?
#
loop_
_entity_poly.entity_id
_entity_poly.type
_entity_poly.pdbx_seq_one_letter_code
_entity_poly.pdbx_strand_id
1 'polypeptide(L)'
;MKRRLIATVLATLSMMQNAHADIISDLPGFDDVGGGMEFPQPPKEQGTDTTTTTTSSTATSTVQRQYTGEVQVREISRKKDGEIRKITLAEALTLQNMEIKGRNARVKIHEVTLILANGQRSDVREYRNAAVLDINATASSGNLNLNQKVTAIEIRAESYGGISELSVKAVSDLGVPRMTAQGPAVAQPVTPTAPPAPGRTQESTAIAVGDRVLFDNGTSYVGTVKEIFVSGKARVSFPGYSQDSILDLKDLARSMNCQASQCVGDRVLFDNGNQYVGMISMVFANGVRQVKFPGYSDPSFIKSTKLTKSAQCAGSVCVGERIIFNNGSGYYAGTVRETFVNGMVSIKFDGYSDLSFLDHKRLMKGQSCASDICVDTRVMFDNGSGNYLGRVTEIYADGTAKIKFEGYSEYSFIKTSRLVKVVSSVKGYSGGTRVLFNNGSGYYVGTVREVFADGTASIKFDGYSDLSFIKVDRLGRQADCHKNICTGNRVILNGQYAGTVRSVYTNGYALVKYDGYSDASYTDVSRLSK
;
A
#
# COMPACT_ATOMS: atom_id res chain seq x y z
N MET A 1 -5.29 -61.75 -34.43
CA MET A 1 -6.29 -62.13 -33.41
C MET A 1 -6.53 -60.94 -32.49
N LYS A 2 -7.79 -60.51 -32.35
CA LYS A 2 -8.25 -59.27 -31.68
C LYS A 2 -8.75 -59.55 -30.26
N ARG A 3 -8.37 -58.70 -29.29
CA ARG A 3 -9.04 -58.48 -27.97
C ARG A 3 -8.84 -56.99 -27.62
N ARG A 4 -9.87 -56.13 -27.63
CA ARG A 4 -10.97 -55.88 -26.65
C ARG A 4 -10.57 -54.88 -25.55
N LEU A 5 -11.22 -53.70 -25.53
CA LEU A 5 -11.74 -52.93 -24.38
C LEU A 5 -12.28 -51.58 -24.92
N ILE A 6 -13.59 -51.50 -25.23
CA ILE A 6 -14.72 -51.04 -24.38
C ILE A 6 -14.81 -49.51 -24.29
N ALA A 7 -15.83 -49.00 -24.98
CA ALA A 7 -16.39 -47.67 -24.84
C ALA A 7 -17.85 -47.85 -24.37
N THR A 8 -18.26 -47.30 -23.22
CA THR A 8 -19.62 -46.77 -22.94
C THR A 8 -19.75 -46.25 -21.50
N VAL A 9 -20.61 -45.23 -21.33
CA VAL A 9 -21.49 -44.83 -20.19
C VAL A 9 -21.50 -43.28 -20.11
N LEU A 10 -22.44 -42.60 -20.80
CA LEU A 10 -23.79 -42.16 -20.34
C LEU A 10 -23.72 -41.17 -19.16
N ALA A 11 -23.96 -39.87 -19.37
CA ALA A 11 -25.27 -39.19 -19.44
C ALA A 11 -26.04 -39.17 -18.11
N THR A 12 -26.05 -38.02 -17.44
CA THR A 12 -27.17 -37.54 -16.60
C THR A 12 -27.14 -36.02 -16.52
N LEU A 13 -28.06 -35.39 -17.26
CA LEU A 13 -28.48 -34.00 -17.11
C LEU A 13 -29.87 -34.02 -16.44
N SER A 14 -30.14 -33.01 -15.61
CA SER A 14 -31.44 -32.56 -15.06
C SER A 14 -32.14 -33.39 -13.97
N MET A 15 -32.16 -32.83 -12.75
CA MET A 15 -33.32 -32.50 -11.88
C MET A 15 -32.84 -31.36 -10.95
N MET A 16 -33.28 -30.08 -11.03
CA MET A 16 -34.50 -29.46 -10.46
C MET A 16 -34.86 -30.07 -9.08
N GLN A 17 -35.14 -29.34 -7.99
CA GLN A 17 -35.58 -27.96 -7.76
C GLN A 17 -35.56 -27.70 -6.23
N ASN A 18 -35.72 -26.43 -5.85
CA ASN A 18 -36.19 -25.92 -4.54
C ASN A 18 -35.19 -25.86 -3.37
N ALA A 19 -34.59 -24.68 -3.20
CA ALA A 19 -34.41 -24.11 -1.88
C ALA A 19 -35.01 -22.70 -1.88
N HIS A 20 -36.09 -22.56 -1.12
CA HIS A 20 -36.71 -21.30 -0.77
C HIS A 20 -35.66 -20.38 -0.13
N ALA A 21 -35.65 -19.11 -0.51
CA ALA A 21 -35.01 -18.07 0.27
C ALA A 21 -35.93 -17.77 1.46
N ASP A 22 -35.75 -18.52 2.55
CA ASP A 22 -36.26 -18.09 3.84
C ASP A 22 -35.47 -16.86 4.30
N ILE A 23 -36.26 -15.85 4.62
CA ILE A 23 -35.87 -14.58 5.21
C ILE A 23 -35.14 -14.89 6.52
N ILE A 24 -33.84 -14.62 6.60
CA ILE A 24 -33.14 -14.53 7.89
C ILE A 24 -33.59 -13.22 8.54
N SER A 25 -34.75 -13.29 9.20
CA SER A 25 -35.10 -12.47 10.33
C SER A 25 -34.43 -13.09 11.55
N ASP A 26 -33.28 -12.57 11.95
CA ASP A 26 -32.76 -12.75 13.30
C ASP A 26 -31.80 -11.59 13.62
N LEU A 27 -32.41 -10.45 13.95
CA LEU A 27 -31.79 -9.43 14.77
C LEU A 27 -32.17 -9.75 16.23
N PRO A 28 -31.22 -9.84 17.17
CA PRO A 28 -31.58 -9.94 18.58
C PRO A 28 -32.27 -8.65 19.00
N GLY A 29 -33.53 -8.78 19.43
CA GLY A 29 -34.30 -7.72 20.04
C GLY A 29 -33.65 -7.25 21.33
N PHE A 30 -33.54 -5.94 21.50
CA PHE A 30 -33.24 -5.30 22.77
C PHE A 30 -34.46 -4.47 23.16
N ASP A 31 -35.46 -5.15 23.70
CA ASP A 31 -36.47 -4.51 24.53
C ASP A 31 -36.07 -4.64 26.00
N ASP A 32 -36.16 -3.49 26.68
CA ASP A 32 -36.35 -3.29 28.10
C ASP A 32 -35.32 -3.80 29.11
N VAL A 33 -34.45 -2.87 29.52
CA VAL A 33 -34.20 -2.66 30.96
C VAL A 33 -34.14 -1.17 31.25
N GLY A 34 -35.22 -0.69 31.87
CA GLY A 34 -35.26 0.60 32.54
C GLY A 34 -34.23 0.65 33.67
N GLY A 35 -33.51 1.76 33.73
CA GLY A 35 -32.56 2.07 34.78
C GLY A 35 -32.09 3.49 34.61
N GLY A 36 -32.77 4.43 35.28
CA GLY A 36 -32.35 5.82 35.32
C GLY A 36 -30.94 5.93 35.90
N MET A 37 -30.01 6.41 35.08
CA MET A 37 -28.77 6.98 35.57
C MET A 37 -28.78 8.48 35.27
N GLU A 38 -29.03 9.23 36.33
CA GLU A 38 -28.89 10.67 36.42
C GLU A 38 -27.41 11.01 36.16
N PHE A 39 -27.15 11.72 35.07
CA PHE A 39 -25.82 12.24 34.78
C PHE A 39 -25.52 13.41 35.74
N PRO A 40 -24.32 13.47 36.36
CA PRO A 40 -23.97 14.61 37.21
C PRO A 40 -23.91 15.89 36.37
N GLN A 41 -24.52 16.96 36.87
CA GLN A 41 -24.38 18.30 36.29
C GLN A 41 -22.89 18.74 36.31
N PRO A 42 -22.40 19.42 35.26
CA PRO A 42 -21.09 20.05 35.28
C PRO A 42 -21.02 21.13 36.38
N PRO A 43 -19.85 21.35 37.01
CA PRO A 43 -19.69 22.34 38.08
C PRO A 43 -20.02 23.74 37.58
N LYS A 44 -20.72 24.51 38.42
CA LYS A 44 -20.99 25.94 38.20
C LYS A 44 -19.67 26.72 38.16
N GLU A 45 -19.46 27.48 37.10
CA GLU A 45 -18.40 28.48 37.02
C GLU A 45 -18.67 29.57 38.08
N GLN A 46 -17.84 29.59 39.11
CA GLN A 46 -17.74 30.69 40.06
C GLN A 46 -16.81 31.73 39.46
N GLY A 47 -17.38 32.91 39.17
CA GLY A 47 -16.61 34.10 38.84
C GLY A 47 -15.68 34.48 39.99
N THR A 48 -14.49 34.96 39.62
CA THR A 48 -13.71 35.82 40.49
C THR A 48 -13.02 36.85 39.61
N ASP A 49 -13.46 38.09 39.78
CA ASP A 49 -12.80 39.29 39.28
C ASP A 49 -11.35 39.34 39.79
N THR A 50 -10.41 39.58 38.89
CA THR A 50 -9.13 40.19 39.26
C THR A 50 -8.72 41.17 38.19
N THR A 51 -8.94 42.44 38.51
CA THR A 51 -8.45 43.63 37.83
C THR A 51 -6.93 43.70 37.95
N THR A 52 -6.20 43.55 36.85
CA THR A 52 -4.79 43.95 36.80
C THR A 52 -4.44 44.59 35.45
N THR A 53 -4.40 45.92 35.50
CA THR A 53 -3.50 46.87 34.84
C THR A 53 -2.89 46.51 33.49
N THR A 54 -3.32 47.29 32.50
CA THR A 54 -2.76 47.53 31.17
C THR A 54 -1.31 48.04 31.20
N THR A 55 -0.38 47.26 30.66
CA THR A 55 0.81 47.77 29.97
C THR A 55 1.00 47.03 28.65
N SER A 56 0.71 47.76 27.57
CA SER A 56 0.88 47.38 26.18
C SER A 56 2.37 47.27 25.83
N SER A 57 2.86 46.04 25.66
CA SER A 57 4.05 45.78 24.83
C SER A 57 3.63 44.92 23.64
N THR A 58 3.67 45.52 22.46
CA THR A 58 3.31 44.89 21.20
C THR A 58 4.46 44.00 20.74
N ALA A 59 4.55 42.79 21.29
CA ALA A 59 5.37 41.73 20.73
C ALA A 59 4.54 40.99 19.69
N THR A 60 4.81 41.24 18.41
CA THR A 60 4.32 40.41 17.30
C THR A 60 4.85 39.00 17.45
N SER A 61 4.10 38.11 18.11
CA SER A 61 4.36 36.68 18.09
C SER A 61 3.96 36.14 16.72
N THR A 62 4.94 36.02 15.83
CA THR A 62 4.77 35.26 14.59
C THR A 62 4.51 33.81 14.98
N VAL A 63 3.27 33.34 14.83
CA VAL A 63 2.91 31.92 14.99
C VAL A 63 3.69 31.13 13.95
N GLN A 64 4.83 30.55 14.35
CA GLN A 64 5.60 29.65 13.51
C GLN A 64 4.75 28.40 13.24
N ARG A 65 4.32 28.23 12.00
CA ARG A 65 3.61 27.02 11.57
C ARG A 65 4.60 25.88 11.51
N GLN A 66 4.36 24.83 12.29
CA GLN A 66 5.12 23.59 12.25
C GLN A 66 4.32 22.52 11.51
N TYR A 67 4.98 21.84 10.58
CA TYR A 67 4.43 20.76 9.79
C TYR A 67 5.14 19.46 10.16
N THR A 68 4.37 18.39 10.37
CA THR A 68 4.90 17.10 10.82
C THR A 68 4.65 16.01 9.77
N GLY A 69 5.64 15.16 9.54
CA GLY A 69 5.50 13.92 8.77
C GLY A 69 6.03 12.73 9.56
N GLU A 70 5.45 11.55 9.36
CA GLU A 70 5.89 10.29 9.99
C GLU A 70 6.05 9.18 8.94
N VAL A 71 7.08 8.35 9.10
CA VAL A 71 7.29 7.14 8.29
C VAL A 71 7.68 5.96 9.16
N GLN A 72 7.23 4.77 8.78
CA GLN A 72 7.64 3.51 9.41
C GLN A 72 8.79 2.88 8.63
N VAL A 73 9.88 2.56 9.33
CA VAL A 73 10.99 1.76 8.83
C VAL A 73 10.81 0.34 9.35
N ARG A 74 10.53 -0.60 8.44
CA ARG A 74 10.28 -2.00 8.79
C ARG A 74 11.54 -2.85 8.64
N GLU A 75 11.56 -3.96 9.38
CA GLU A 75 12.55 -5.02 9.24
C GLU A 75 13.99 -4.67 9.66
N ILE A 76 14.19 -3.93 10.76
CA ILE A 76 15.53 -3.71 11.30
C ILE A 76 16.10 -5.04 11.80
N SER A 77 17.21 -5.49 11.22
CA SER A 77 17.83 -6.78 11.50
C SER A 77 18.79 -6.76 12.71
N ARG A 78 19.19 -7.94 13.17
CA ARG A 78 20.16 -8.15 14.28
C ARG A 78 21.63 -8.09 13.82
N LYS A 79 21.92 -7.48 12.67
CA LYS A 79 23.29 -7.45 12.16
C LYS A 79 24.18 -6.67 13.14
N LYS A 80 25.33 -7.26 13.48
CA LYS A 80 26.37 -6.60 14.26
C LYS A 80 26.77 -5.30 13.56
N ASP A 81 26.83 -4.21 14.32
CA ASP A 81 27.10 -2.84 13.86
C ASP A 81 25.92 -2.17 13.12
N GLY A 82 24.73 -2.75 13.17
CA GLY A 82 23.49 -2.20 12.61
C GLY A 82 23.39 -2.18 11.09
N GLU A 83 22.15 -2.03 10.65
CA GLU A 83 21.77 -1.90 9.24
C GLU A 83 21.42 -0.44 8.94
N ILE A 84 21.89 0.04 7.78
CA ILE A 84 21.58 1.40 7.32
C ILE A 84 20.24 1.37 6.56
N ARG A 85 19.31 2.23 6.98
CA ARG A 85 18.03 2.46 6.29
C ARG A 85 17.92 3.89 5.85
N LYS A 86 17.59 4.07 4.58
CA LYS A 86 17.44 5.37 3.95
C LYS A 86 15.96 5.74 3.83
N ILE A 87 15.62 6.91 4.31
CA ILE A 87 14.31 7.55 4.17
C ILE A 87 14.49 8.71 3.22
N THR A 88 13.74 8.73 2.12
CA THR A 88 13.80 9.82 1.14
C THR A 88 12.62 10.76 1.36
N LEU A 89 12.87 12.07 1.32
CA LEU A 89 11.81 13.07 1.34
C LEU A 89 11.38 13.33 -0.11
N ALA A 90 10.06 13.41 -0.35
CA ALA A 90 9.51 13.68 -1.68
C ALA A 90 9.95 15.06 -2.21
N GLU A 91 10.15 16.02 -1.32
CA GLU A 91 10.65 17.35 -1.59
C GLU A 91 11.73 17.70 -0.56
N ALA A 92 12.77 18.43 -0.98
CA ALA A 92 13.83 18.85 -0.08
C ALA A 92 13.33 19.94 0.88
N LEU A 93 13.43 19.71 2.19
CA LEU A 93 12.86 20.59 3.23
C LEU A 93 13.87 20.86 4.34
N THR A 94 13.82 22.05 4.95
CA THR A 94 14.57 22.34 6.18
C THR A 94 13.87 21.67 7.35
N LEU A 95 14.59 20.82 8.08
CA LEU A 95 14.05 20.10 9.24
C LEU A 95 14.41 20.85 10.52
N GLN A 96 13.43 21.04 11.40
CA GLN A 96 13.60 21.67 12.70
C GLN A 96 13.91 20.64 13.80
N ASN A 97 13.23 19.50 13.79
CA ASN A 97 13.50 18.42 14.73
C ASN A 97 13.11 17.07 14.13
N MET A 98 13.61 16.02 14.78
CA MET A 98 13.27 14.64 14.48
C MET A 98 13.05 13.86 15.77
N GLU A 99 12.18 12.85 15.69
CA GLU A 99 11.90 11.89 16.74
C GLU A 99 11.94 10.48 16.16
N ILE A 100 12.65 9.57 16.83
CA ILE A 100 12.72 8.16 16.45
C ILE A 100 12.15 7.33 17.60
N LYS A 101 11.10 6.56 17.30
CA LYS A 101 10.41 5.70 18.26
C LYS A 101 10.61 4.23 17.92
N GLY A 102 11.09 3.44 18.89
CA GLY A 102 11.19 1.99 18.76
C GLY A 102 9.82 1.31 18.75
N ARG A 103 9.56 0.40 17.80
CA ARG A 103 8.33 -0.37 17.70
C ARG A 103 8.63 -1.88 17.69
N ASN A 104 7.78 -2.64 18.38
CA ASN A 104 7.76 -4.12 18.47
C ASN A 104 8.97 -4.80 19.13
N ALA A 105 10.14 -4.17 19.15
CA ALA A 105 11.32 -4.67 19.87
C ALA A 105 12.27 -3.54 20.26
N ARG A 106 13.27 -3.87 21.09
CA ARG A 106 14.31 -2.96 21.53
C ARG A 106 15.27 -2.66 20.36
N VAL A 107 15.65 -1.40 20.17
CA VAL A 107 16.52 -0.97 19.07
C VAL A 107 17.64 -0.09 19.58
N LYS A 108 18.86 -0.32 19.10
CA LYS A 108 19.99 0.59 19.30
C LYS A 108 20.18 1.42 18.03
N ILE A 109 20.22 2.74 18.20
CA ILE A 109 20.55 3.69 17.11
C ILE A 109 22.04 3.99 17.23
N HIS A 110 22.80 3.65 16.20
CA HIS A 110 24.24 3.89 16.14
C HIS A 110 24.54 5.30 15.63
N GLU A 111 23.86 5.71 14.56
CA GLU A 111 24.02 7.04 13.97
C GLU A 111 22.82 7.39 13.09
N VAL A 112 22.58 8.69 12.94
CA VAL A 112 21.62 9.25 11.99
C VAL A 112 22.32 10.35 11.22
N THR A 113 22.30 10.25 9.89
CA THR A 113 22.94 11.19 8.99
C THR A 113 21.90 11.78 8.06
N LEU A 114 21.89 13.11 7.94
CA LEU A 114 21.03 13.84 7.02
C LEU A 114 21.80 14.09 5.71
N ILE A 115 21.18 13.79 4.58
CA ILE A 115 21.70 14.12 3.25
C ILE A 115 21.07 15.42 2.80
N LEU A 116 21.89 16.45 2.63
CA LEU A 116 21.46 17.80 2.26
C LEU A 116 21.23 17.90 0.75
N ALA A 117 20.56 18.95 0.30
CA ALA A 117 20.22 19.17 -1.11
C ALA A 117 21.44 19.33 -2.03
N ASN A 118 22.59 19.74 -1.48
CA ASN A 118 23.86 19.81 -2.18
C ASN A 118 24.66 18.49 -2.15
N GLY A 119 24.10 17.42 -1.59
CA GLY A 119 24.75 16.11 -1.43
C GLY A 119 25.70 16.01 -0.22
N GLN A 120 25.89 17.07 0.56
CA GLN A 120 26.65 17.00 1.81
C GLN A 120 25.91 16.16 2.85
N ARG A 121 26.68 15.54 3.75
CA ARG A 121 26.16 14.72 4.85
C ARG A 121 26.35 15.49 6.15
N SER A 122 25.31 15.54 6.97
CA SER A 122 25.31 16.18 8.29
C SER A 122 24.84 15.18 9.34
N ASP A 123 25.71 14.83 10.27
CA ASP A 123 25.35 13.89 11.35
C ASP A 123 24.49 14.58 12.42
N VAL A 124 23.52 13.84 12.97
CA VAL A 124 22.69 14.30 14.08
C VAL A 124 23.32 13.87 15.39
N ARG A 125 23.91 14.82 16.11
CA ARG A 125 24.76 14.58 17.29
C ARG A 125 24.05 13.76 18.37
N GLU A 126 22.78 14.03 18.61
CA GLU A 126 21.95 13.42 19.65
C GLU A 126 21.69 11.93 19.39
N TYR A 127 21.77 11.50 18.13
CA TYR A 127 21.59 10.10 17.74
C TYR A 127 22.90 9.33 17.62
N ARG A 128 24.06 9.96 17.88
CA ARG A 128 25.36 9.29 17.83
C ARG A 128 25.50 8.37 19.04
N ASN A 129 25.46 7.06 18.78
CA ASN A 129 25.52 5.99 19.77
C ASN A 129 24.46 6.13 20.89
N ALA A 130 23.25 6.51 20.52
CA ALA A 130 22.13 6.70 21.45
C ALA A 130 21.87 5.43 22.28
N ALA A 131 21.30 5.56 23.49
CA ALA A 131 20.97 4.41 24.33
C ALA A 131 20.03 3.42 23.61
N VAL A 132 20.01 2.15 24.05
CA VAL A 132 19.05 1.17 23.54
C VAL A 132 17.65 1.66 23.87
N LEU A 133 16.85 1.91 22.84
CA LEU A 133 15.45 2.28 22.97
C LEU A 133 14.63 1.04 23.30
N ASP A 134 13.87 1.11 24.40
CA ASP A 134 12.85 0.13 24.70
C ASP A 134 11.63 0.30 23.78
N ILE A 135 10.72 -0.67 23.81
CA ILE A 135 9.50 -0.65 23.00
C ILE A 135 8.70 0.59 23.37
N ASN A 136 8.31 1.39 22.38
CA ASN A 136 7.64 2.69 22.51
C ASN A 136 8.47 3.83 23.10
N ALA A 137 9.73 3.62 23.47
CA ALA A 137 10.64 4.70 23.85
C ALA A 137 10.96 5.56 22.62
N THR A 138 11.13 6.87 22.85
CA THR A 138 11.40 7.86 21.80
C THR A 138 12.72 8.57 22.09
N ALA A 139 13.58 8.71 21.08
CA ALA A 139 14.73 9.59 21.10
C ALA A 139 14.48 10.80 20.19
N SER A 140 14.79 12.00 20.68
CA SER A 140 14.63 13.25 19.93
C SER A 140 16.00 13.82 19.55
N SER A 141 16.09 14.42 18.36
CA SER A 141 17.26 15.19 17.93
C SER A 141 17.40 16.55 18.62
N GLY A 142 16.35 17.02 19.32
CA GLY A 142 16.26 18.44 19.65
C GLY A 142 16.20 19.31 18.38
N ASN A 143 16.67 20.55 18.49
CA ASN A 143 16.66 21.50 17.38
C ASN A 143 17.82 21.25 16.40
N LEU A 144 17.49 20.87 15.18
CA LEU A 144 18.40 20.70 14.07
C LEU A 144 18.73 22.10 13.51
N ASN A 145 19.86 22.67 13.93
CA ASN A 145 20.33 23.98 13.46
C ASN A 145 20.88 23.92 12.02
N LEU A 146 20.03 23.53 11.06
CA LEU A 146 20.37 23.34 9.66
C LEU A 146 19.95 24.55 8.84
N ASN A 147 20.91 25.14 8.12
CA ASN A 147 20.64 26.21 7.16
C ASN A 147 20.34 25.69 5.75
N GLN A 148 20.19 24.36 5.59
CA GLN A 148 20.05 23.70 4.30
C GLN A 148 18.89 22.71 4.29
N LYS A 149 18.31 22.52 3.10
CA LYS A 149 17.24 21.55 2.86
C LYS A 149 17.79 20.13 2.89
N VAL A 150 17.07 19.22 3.54
CA VAL A 150 17.36 17.78 3.63
C VAL A 150 16.60 17.05 2.53
N THR A 151 17.27 16.17 1.80
CA THR A 151 16.69 15.30 0.76
C THR A 151 16.46 13.87 1.25
N ALA A 152 17.29 13.39 2.17
CA ALA A 152 17.14 12.06 2.75
C ALA A 152 17.72 11.98 4.17
N ILE A 153 17.25 10.99 4.91
CA ILE A 153 17.69 10.65 6.27
C ILE A 153 18.21 9.22 6.21
N GLU A 154 19.44 8.98 6.66
CA GLU A 154 20.01 7.65 6.81
C GLU A 154 20.10 7.31 8.29
N ILE A 155 19.54 6.16 8.69
CA ILE A 155 19.51 5.68 10.06
C ILE A 155 20.25 4.36 10.11
N ARG A 156 21.30 4.28 10.92
CA ARG A 156 21.99 3.02 11.21
C ARG A 156 21.51 2.50 12.56
N ALA A 157 20.80 1.38 12.54
CA ALA A 157 20.19 0.81 13.74
C ALA A 157 20.29 -0.71 13.77
N GLU A 158 20.30 -1.29 14.97
CA GLU A 158 20.26 -2.74 15.18
C GLU A 158 19.15 -3.15 16.14
N SER A 159 18.48 -4.26 15.82
CA SER A 159 17.47 -4.84 16.69
C SER A 159 18.11 -5.69 17.80
N TYR A 160 17.64 -5.50 19.04
CA TYR A 160 18.00 -6.31 20.21
C TYR A 160 16.94 -7.38 20.55
N GLY A 161 15.93 -7.56 19.69
CA GLY A 161 14.82 -8.50 19.89
C GLY A 161 14.13 -8.84 18.58
N GLY A 162 14.35 -10.03 18.01
CA GLY A 162 13.75 -10.40 16.71
C GLY A 162 13.92 -9.36 15.60
N ILE A 163 12.91 -9.25 14.74
CA ILE A 163 12.79 -8.20 13.72
C ILE A 163 12.10 -6.99 14.37
N SER A 164 12.71 -5.80 14.25
CA SER A 164 12.14 -4.57 14.83
C SER A 164 11.64 -3.58 13.78
N GLU A 165 10.79 -2.66 14.22
CA GLU A 165 10.29 -1.54 13.41
C GLU A 165 10.65 -0.21 14.11
N LEU A 166 10.87 0.84 13.32
CA LEU A 166 11.05 2.20 13.82
C LEU A 166 9.95 3.10 13.26
N SER A 167 9.48 4.04 14.05
CA SER A 167 8.72 5.20 13.56
C SER A 167 9.62 6.42 13.61
N VAL A 168 9.71 7.12 12.48
CA VAL A 168 10.55 8.31 12.33
C VAL A 168 9.63 9.46 12.00
N LYS A 169 9.59 10.45 12.89
CA LYS A 169 8.81 11.67 12.75
C LYS A 169 9.77 12.83 12.52
N ALA A 170 9.47 13.67 11.54
CA ALA A 170 10.26 14.85 11.19
C ALA A 170 9.35 16.08 11.17
N VAL A 171 9.86 17.21 11.66
CA VAL A 171 9.14 18.49 11.69
C VAL A 171 9.86 19.51 10.82
N SER A 172 9.11 20.27 10.04
CA SER A 172 9.59 21.35 9.17
C SER A 172 8.70 22.59 9.33
N ASP A 173 9.24 23.76 8.99
CA ASP A 173 8.55 25.05 8.95
C ASP A 173 7.99 25.41 7.56
N LEU A 174 8.53 24.80 6.50
CA LEU A 174 8.18 25.17 5.11
C LEU A 174 7.10 24.28 4.47
N GLY A 175 6.84 23.10 5.02
CA GLY A 175 5.81 22.19 4.49
C GLY A 175 5.81 20.81 5.15
N VAL A 176 4.78 19.99 4.86
CA VAL A 176 4.63 18.64 5.43
C VAL A 176 5.70 17.70 4.85
N PRO A 177 6.62 17.15 5.66
CA PRO A 177 7.61 16.18 5.18
C PRO A 177 6.93 14.88 4.72
N ARG A 178 6.87 14.68 3.40
CA ARG A 178 6.40 13.41 2.83
C ARG A 178 7.58 12.46 2.69
N MET A 179 7.61 11.43 3.53
CA MET A 179 8.77 10.54 3.66
C MET A 179 8.43 9.13 3.19
N THR A 180 9.37 8.51 2.48
CA THR A 180 9.30 7.10 2.08
C THR A 180 10.54 6.36 2.56
N ALA A 181 10.36 5.33 3.39
CA ALA A 181 11.45 4.46 3.80
C ALA A 181 11.75 3.46 2.69
N GLN A 182 13.02 3.36 2.30
CA GLN A 182 13.47 2.28 1.43
C GLN A 182 13.44 0.97 2.22
N GLY A 183 13.03 -0.12 1.55
CA GLY A 183 13.21 -1.47 2.09
C GLY A 183 14.68 -1.74 2.40
N PRO A 184 15.01 -2.92 2.96
CA PRO A 184 16.40 -3.32 3.13
C PRO A 184 17.10 -3.06 1.80
N ALA A 185 18.16 -2.25 1.83
CA ALA A 185 19.10 -2.24 0.72
C ALA A 185 19.62 -3.68 0.69
N VAL A 186 18.98 -4.53 -0.11
CA VAL A 186 19.61 -5.73 -0.61
C VAL A 186 20.87 -5.16 -1.20
N ALA A 187 22.00 -5.37 -0.52
CA ALA A 187 23.27 -4.98 -1.05
C ALA A 187 23.28 -5.61 -2.44
N GLN A 188 23.05 -4.81 -3.47
CA GLN A 188 23.50 -5.19 -4.78
C GLN A 188 24.96 -5.45 -4.51
N PRO A 189 25.45 -6.69 -4.71
CA PRO A 189 26.85 -6.95 -4.57
C PRO A 189 27.49 -5.85 -5.41
N VAL A 190 28.19 -4.93 -4.74
CA VAL A 190 29.07 -3.98 -5.42
C VAL A 190 29.94 -4.91 -6.20
N THR A 191 29.63 -5.02 -7.50
CA THR A 191 30.45 -5.77 -8.40
C THR A 191 31.72 -4.95 -8.33
N PRO A 192 32.82 -5.44 -7.73
CA PRO A 192 34.07 -4.72 -7.86
C PRO A 192 34.17 -4.43 -9.35
N THR A 193 34.37 -3.16 -9.72
CA THR A 193 34.52 -2.79 -11.12
C THR A 193 35.68 -3.62 -11.61
N ALA A 194 35.33 -4.73 -12.25
CA ALA A 194 36.31 -5.69 -12.69
C ALA A 194 37.15 -4.90 -13.69
N PRO A 195 38.49 -5.02 -13.63
CA PRO A 195 39.33 -4.65 -14.76
C PRO A 195 38.63 -5.18 -16.03
N PRO A 196 38.57 -4.39 -17.11
CA PRO A 196 37.82 -4.74 -18.31
C PRO A 196 38.05 -6.21 -18.61
N ALA A 197 36.96 -6.99 -18.61
CA ALA A 197 37.01 -8.44 -18.59
C ALA A 197 38.03 -8.91 -19.64
N PRO A 198 39.12 -9.58 -19.24
CA PRO A 198 39.93 -10.33 -20.18
C PRO A 198 38.95 -11.20 -20.95
N GLY A 199 38.94 -11.10 -22.29
CA GLY A 199 37.95 -11.76 -23.13
C GLY A 199 37.72 -13.19 -22.62
N ARG A 200 36.46 -13.53 -22.30
CA ARG A 200 36.08 -14.81 -21.69
C ARG A 200 36.82 -15.95 -22.40
N THR A 201 37.88 -16.44 -21.79
CA THR A 201 38.49 -17.70 -22.18
C THR A 201 37.42 -18.73 -21.96
N GLN A 202 36.99 -19.40 -23.04
CA GLN A 202 36.10 -20.55 -22.93
C GLN A 202 36.72 -21.50 -21.89
N GLU A 203 36.01 -21.72 -20.78
CA GLU A 203 36.46 -22.68 -19.77
C GLU A 203 36.66 -24.02 -20.50
N SER A 204 37.90 -24.52 -20.46
CA SER A 204 38.25 -25.78 -21.12
C SER A 204 37.32 -26.89 -20.64
N THR A 205 36.74 -27.64 -21.56
CA THR A 205 35.91 -28.81 -21.25
C THR A 205 36.73 -30.01 -20.80
N ALA A 206 38.07 -29.93 -20.87
CA ALA A 206 38.95 -31.00 -20.43
C ALA A 206 38.84 -31.20 -18.91
N ILE A 207 38.64 -32.45 -18.50
CA ILE A 207 38.59 -32.86 -17.09
C ILE A 207 40.03 -32.95 -16.56
N ALA A 208 40.26 -32.38 -15.37
CA ALA A 208 41.52 -32.43 -14.64
C ALA A 208 41.35 -33.09 -13.27
N VAL A 209 42.48 -33.50 -12.66
CA VAL A 209 42.50 -33.98 -11.28
C VAL A 209 42.05 -32.85 -10.34
N GLY A 210 41.17 -33.17 -9.40
CA GLY A 210 40.57 -32.22 -8.46
C GLY A 210 39.25 -31.62 -8.93
N ASP A 211 38.90 -31.72 -10.23
CA ASP A 211 37.61 -31.25 -10.72
C ASP A 211 36.46 -32.04 -10.10
N ARG A 212 35.33 -31.36 -9.89
CA ARG A 212 34.06 -32.02 -9.63
C ARG A 212 33.45 -32.48 -10.94
N VAL A 213 32.93 -33.70 -10.97
CA VAL A 213 32.34 -34.30 -12.16
C VAL A 213 30.97 -34.90 -11.84
N LEU A 214 30.05 -34.81 -12.80
CA LEU A 214 28.79 -35.54 -12.79
C LEU A 214 28.96 -36.84 -13.57
N PHE A 215 28.59 -37.96 -12.94
CA PHE A 215 28.39 -39.25 -13.59
C PHE A 215 26.89 -39.58 -13.57
N ASP A 216 26.34 -39.96 -14.72
CA ASP A 216 24.92 -40.30 -14.85
C ASP A 216 24.77 -41.67 -15.52
N ASN A 217 24.36 -42.66 -14.73
CA ASN A 217 24.07 -44.03 -15.19
C ASN A 217 22.60 -44.40 -15.00
N GLY A 218 21.71 -43.40 -15.01
CA GLY A 218 20.31 -43.53 -14.59
C GLY A 218 20.05 -42.92 -13.22
N THR A 219 21.10 -42.83 -12.39
CA THR A 219 21.14 -41.95 -11.21
C THR A 219 22.31 -40.98 -11.35
N SER A 220 22.09 -39.72 -11.00
CA SER A 220 23.11 -38.68 -11.06
C SER A 220 23.95 -38.62 -9.79
N TYR A 221 25.27 -38.76 -9.93
CA TYR A 221 26.24 -38.71 -8.83
C TYR A 221 27.28 -37.62 -9.07
N VAL A 222 27.59 -36.84 -8.04
CA VAL A 222 28.66 -35.84 -8.09
C VAL A 222 29.87 -36.35 -7.34
N GLY A 223 30.98 -36.52 -8.05
CA GLY A 223 32.26 -36.96 -7.47
C GLY A 223 33.38 -35.95 -7.70
N THR A 224 34.55 -36.26 -7.15
CA THR A 224 35.80 -35.52 -7.37
C THR A 224 36.82 -36.42 -8.03
N VAL A 225 37.43 -35.96 -9.11
CA VAL A 225 38.47 -36.70 -9.83
C VAL A 225 39.74 -36.75 -8.98
N LYS A 226 40.24 -37.96 -8.69
CA LYS A 226 41.46 -38.19 -7.91
C LYS A 226 42.68 -38.48 -8.78
N GLU A 227 42.46 -39.15 -9.91
CA GLU A 227 43.53 -39.58 -10.81
C GLU A 227 42.96 -39.70 -12.23
N ILE A 228 43.76 -39.39 -13.24
CA ILE A 228 43.42 -39.58 -14.65
C ILE A 228 44.47 -40.51 -15.27
N PHE A 229 44.01 -41.60 -15.86
CA PHE A 229 44.86 -42.61 -16.49
C PHE A 229 45.03 -42.32 -17.99
N VAL A 230 46.19 -42.70 -18.54
CA VAL A 230 46.49 -42.61 -19.98
C VAL A 230 45.48 -43.38 -20.84
N SER A 231 44.80 -44.39 -20.26
CA SER A 231 43.75 -45.18 -20.91
C SER A 231 42.44 -44.42 -21.19
N GLY A 232 42.34 -43.15 -20.81
CA GLY A 232 41.10 -42.36 -20.94
C GLY A 232 40.08 -42.62 -19.82
N LYS A 233 40.53 -43.23 -18.72
CA LYS A 233 39.74 -43.47 -17.50
C LYS A 233 40.14 -42.51 -16.39
N ALA A 234 39.24 -42.29 -15.44
CA ALA A 234 39.48 -41.50 -14.24
C ALA A 234 39.08 -42.28 -12.98
N ARG A 235 39.89 -42.15 -11.92
CA ARG A 235 39.50 -42.56 -10.57
C ARG A 235 38.70 -41.41 -9.94
N VAL A 236 37.44 -41.67 -9.59
CA VAL A 236 36.51 -40.66 -9.05
C VAL A 236 36.04 -41.08 -7.67
N SER A 237 36.13 -40.17 -6.71
CA SER A 237 35.66 -40.36 -5.34
C SER A 237 34.27 -39.76 -5.18
N PHE A 238 33.30 -40.57 -4.76
CA PHE A 238 31.92 -40.15 -4.55
C PHE A 238 31.61 -40.01 -3.06
N PRO A 239 31.01 -38.90 -2.60
CA PRO A 239 30.60 -38.75 -1.21
C PRO A 239 29.66 -39.89 -0.77
N GLY A 240 29.95 -40.50 0.39
CA GLY A 240 29.16 -41.60 0.95
C GLY A 240 29.57 -43.00 0.50
N TYR A 241 30.50 -43.12 -0.45
CA TYR A 241 31.06 -44.40 -0.87
C TYR A 241 32.46 -44.58 -0.27
N SER A 242 32.77 -45.79 0.21
CA SER A 242 34.07 -46.11 0.82
C SER A 242 35.18 -46.38 -0.20
N GLN A 243 34.80 -46.65 -1.45
CA GLN A 243 35.73 -46.97 -2.54
C GLN A 243 35.57 -45.96 -3.68
N ASP A 244 36.71 -45.58 -4.26
CA ASP A 244 36.73 -44.80 -5.49
C ASP A 244 36.33 -45.67 -6.69
N SER A 245 35.64 -45.08 -7.66
CA SER A 245 35.23 -45.76 -8.90
C SER A 245 36.17 -45.42 -10.05
N ILE A 246 36.43 -46.37 -10.95
CA ILE A 246 37.18 -46.12 -12.19
C ILE A 246 36.19 -46.02 -13.34
N LEU A 247 36.05 -44.83 -13.92
CA LEU A 247 35.04 -44.50 -14.94
C LEU A 247 35.70 -43.97 -16.22
N ASP A 248 35.06 -44.13 -17.38
CA ASP A 248 35.56 -43.54 -18.64
C ASP A 248 35.34 -42.02 -18.63
N LEU A 249 36.34 -41.24 -19.07
CA LEU A 249 36.25 -39.77 -19.08
C LEU A 249 35.08 -39.24 -19.91
N LYS A 250 34.68 -39.95 -20.97
CA LYS A 250 33.54 -39.59 -21.85
C LYS A 250 32.18 -39.64 -21.13
N ASP A 251 32.09 -40.42 -20.05
CA ASP A 251 30.84 -40.58 -19.28
C ASP A 251 30.76 -39.56 -18.12
N LEU A 252 31.80 -38.73 -17.98
CA LEU A 252 31.91 -37.71 -16.94
C LEU A 252 31.66 -36.33 -17.54
N ALA A 253 30.90 -35.51 -16.82
CA ALA A 253 30.71 -34.10 -17.15
C ALA A 253 31.36 -33.21 -16.10
N ARG A 254 32.37 -32.43 -16.51
CA ARG A 254 33.07 -31.47 -15.65
C ARG A 254 32.12 -30.40 -15.10
N SER A 255 32.26 -30.05 -13.82
CA SER A 255 31.62 -28.87 -13.26
C SER A 255 32.30 -27.59 -13.75
N MET A 256 31.51 -26.57 -14.06
CA MET A 256 31.96 -25.27 -14.52
C MET A 256 31.20 -24.17 -13.78
N ASN A 257 31.68 -22.92 -13.88
CA ASN A 257 31.01 -21.80 -13.22
C ASN A 257 29.73 -21.41 -13.96
N CYS A 258 29.79 -21.40 -15.29
CA CYS A 258 28.71 -21.00 -16.17
C CYS A 258 28.72 -21.83 -17.45
N GLN A 259 27.53 -22.10 -17.98
CA GLN A 259 27.38 -22.65 -19.31
C GLN A 259 26.18 -21.98 -19.98
N ALA A 260 26.43 -21.43 -21.17
CA ALA A 260 25.52 -20.49 -21.83
C ALA A 260 25.19 -19.31 -20.89
N SER A 261 23.91 -19.02 -20.66
CA SER A 261 23.44 -17.92 -19.80
C SER A 261 23.19 -18.33 -18.35
N GLN A 262 23.40 -19.60 -17.99
CA GLN A 262 23.13 -20.17 -16.66
C GLN A 262 24.43 -20.44 -15.90
N CYS A 263 24.51 -19.92 -14.68
CA CYS A 263 25.66 -19.96 -13.79
C CYS A 263 25.29 -20.53 -12.43
N VAL A 264 26.29 -20.98 -11.66
CA VAL A 264 26.12 -21.28 -10.24
C VAL A 264 25.62 -20.03 -9.51
N GLY A 265 24.63 -20.20 -8.63
CA GLY A 265 23.96 -19.13 -7.88
C GLY A 265 22.75 -18.51 -8.59
N ASP A 266 22.55 -18.77 -9.88
CA ASP A 266 21.36 -18.28 -10.58
C ASP A 266 20.08 -18.91 -10.00
N ARG A 267 19.04 -18.09 -9.85
CA ARG A 267 17.68 -18.58 -9.58
C ARG A 267 17.03 -19.03 -10.89
N VAL A 268 16.33 -20.15 -10.84
CA VAL A 268 15.69 -20.77 -12.00
C VAL A 268 14.30 -21.29 -11.66
N LEU A 269 13.41 -21.21 -12.64
CA LEU A 269 12.12 -21.87 -12.66
C LEU A 269 12.26 -23.23 -13.37
N PHE A 270 11.82 -24.28 -12.70
CA PHE A 270 11.59 -25.59 -13.28
C PHE A 270 10.08 -25.83 -13.39
N ASP A 271 9.61 -26.13 -14.59
CA ASP A 271 8.20 -26.45 -14.85
C ASP A 271 8.09 -27.88 -15.40
N ASN A 272 7.43 -28.75 -14.64
CA ASN A 272 7.12 -30.12 -15.03
C ASN A 272 5.62 -30.44 -14.92
N GLY A 273 4.78 -29.42 -15.06
CA GLY A 273 3.37 -29.44 -14.69
C GLY A 273 3.11 -28.81 -13.32
N ASN A 274 4.13 -28.81 -12.45
CA ASN A 274 4.20 -27.97 -11.26
C ASN A 274 5.37 -27.00 -11.39
N GLN A 275 5.21 -25.79 -10.88
CA GLN A 275 6.25 -24.77 -10.91
C GLN A 275 7.07 -24.76 -9.63
N TYR A 276 8.38 -24.95 -9.77
CA TYR A 276 9.33 -24.89 -8.66
C TYR A 276 10.42 -23.86 -8.93
N VAL A 277 10.72 -23.05 -7.92
CA VAL A 277 11.83 -22.10 -7.96
C VAL A 277 12.99 -22.66 -7.16
N GLY A 278 14.15 -22.78 -7.80
CA GLY A 278 15.37 -23.27 -7.18
C GLY A 278 16.57 -22.38 -7.48
N MET A 279 17.70 -22.74 -6.88
CA MET A 279 19.00 -22.11 -7.13
C MET A 279 19.97 -23.13 -7.70
N ILE A 280 20.68 -22.78 -8.77
CA ILE A 280 21.72 -23.63 -9.34
C ILE A 280 22.89 -23.71 -8.36
N SER A 281 23.21 -24.91 -7.86
CA SER A 281 24.39 -25.15 -7.01
C SER A 281 25.61 -25.63 -7.80
N MET A 282 25.42 -26.30 -8.94
CA MET A 282 26.49 -26.69 -9.87
C MET A 282 26.01 -26.69 -11.32
N VAL A 283 26.91 -26.37 -12.24
CA VAL A 283 26.70 -26.40 -13.69
C VAL A 283 27.64 -27.44 -14.28
N PHE A 284 27.15 -28.37 -15.09
CA PHE A 284 27.98 -29.40 -15.72
C PHE A 284 28.07 -29.21 -17.24
N ALA A 285 29.23 -29.57 -17.82
CA ALA A 285 29.53 -29.43 -19.24
C ALA A 285 28.52 -30.11 -20.18
N ASN A 286 27.87 -31.18 -19.74
CA ASN A 286 26.85 -31.91 -20.50
C ASN A 286 25.46 -31.23 -20.52
N GLY A 287 25.34 -30.00 -20.01
CA GLY A 287 24.07 -29.27 -20.01
C GLY A 287 23.18 -29.57 -18.81
N VAL A 288 23.61 -30.43 -17.87
CA VAL A 288 22.88 -30.69 -16.61
C VAL A 288 23.24 -29.63 -15.56
N ARG A 289 22.28 -29.31 -14.70
CA ARG A 289 22.43 -28.43 -13.55
C ARG A 289 22.05 -29.19 -12.29
N GLN A 290 22.83 -29.02 -11.24
CA GLN A 290 22.39 -29.37 -9.90
C GLN A 290 21.61 -28.17 -9.35
N VAL A 291 20.35 -28.38 -8.97
CA VAL A 291 19.43 -27.34 -8.51
C VAL A 291 18.94 -27.68 -7.11
N LYS A 292 19.09 -26.74 -6.17
CA LYS A 292 18.55 -26.87 -4.82
C LYS A 292 17.20 -26.16 -4.73
N PHE A 293 16.16 -26.92 -4.38
CA PHE A 293 14.82 -26.38 -4.15
C PHE A 293 14.58 -26.14 -2.64
N PRO A 294 13.98 -25.02 -2.25
CA PRO A 294 13.58 -24.80 -0.86
C PRO A 294 12.65 -25.93 -0.37
N GLY A 295 12.91 -26.45 0.83
CA GLY A 295 12.11 -27.53 1.45
C GLY A 295 12.52 -28.95 1.06
N TYR A 296 13.44 -29.14 0.11
CA TYR A 296 13.98 -30.44 -0.26
C TYR A 296 15.39 -30.60 0.33
N SER A 297 15.66 -31.77 0.92
CA SER A 297 16.99 -32.14 1.46
C SER A 297 18.01 -32.27 0.34
N ASP A 298 17.62 -32.97 -0.72
CA ASP A 298 18.51 -33.37 -1.80
C ASP A 298 18.37 -32.48 -3.03
N PRO A 299 19.47 -32.13 -3.68
CA PRO A 299 19.43 -31.39 -4.91
C PRO A 299 18.91 -32.26 -6.07
N SER A 300 18.26 -31.61 -7.03
CA SER A 300 17.80 -32.25 -8.27
C SER A 300 18.80 -32.01 -9.41
N PHE A 301 18.91 -32.97 -10.33
CA PHE A 301 19.74 -32.86 -11.53
C PHE A 301 18.85 -32.65 -12.75
N ILE A 302 18.90 -31.45 -13.33
CA ILE A 302 17.93 -31.01 -14.34
C ILE A 302 18.69 -30.50 -15.58
N LYS A 303 18.25 -30.91 -16.77
CA LYS A 303 18.77 -30.37 -18.03
C LYS A 303 18.46 -28.88 -18.14
N SER A 304 19.45 -28.09 -18.54
CA SER A 304 19.37 -26.63 -18.73
C SER A 304 18.18 -26.18 -19.58
N THR A 305 17.78 -26.96 -20.59
CA THR A 305 16.64 -26.69 -21.46
C THR A 305 15.28 -26.74 -20.76
N LYS A 306 15.20 -27.36 -19.58
CA LYS A 306 14.00 -27.39 -18.73
C LYS A 306 14.01 -26.30 -17.65
N LEU A 307 15.05 -25.46 -17.62
CA LEU A 307 15.23 -24.42 -16.61
C LEU A 307 15.11 -23.05 -17.26
N THR A 308 14.27 -22.21 -16.68
CA THR A 308 14.13 -20.81 -17.10
C THR A 308 14.83 -19.92 -16.09
N LYS A 309 15.80 -19.13 -16.52
CA LYS A 309 16.55 -18.22 -15.64
C LYS A 309 15.66 -17.07 -15.13
N SER A 310 15.86 -16.68 -13.87
CA SER A 310 15.22 -15.50 -13.29
C SER A 310 15.68 -14.23 -14.00
N ALA A 311 14.77 -13.28 -14.16
CA ALA A 311 15.02 -11.94 -14.66
C ALA A 311 14.58 -10.91 -13.62
N GLN A 312 15.02 -9.67 -13.79
CA GLN A 312 14.53 -8.54 -12.99
C GLN A 312 13.09 -8.16 -13.38
N CYS A 313 12.77 -8.28 -14.67
CA CYS A 313 11.46 -7.99 -15.23
C CYS A 313 11.08 -9.00 -16.31
N ALA A 314 9.78 -9.25 -16.43
CA ALA A 314 9.14 -9.93 -17.55
C ALA A 314 8.22 -8.92 -18.26
N GLY A 315 8.63 -8.44 -19.43
CA GLY A 315 7.97 -7.33 -20.10
C GLY A 315 8.02 -6.06 -19.25
N SER A 316 6.86 -5.45 -18.98
CA SER A 316 6.74 -4.24 -18.14
C SER A 316 6.57 -4.53 -16.64
N VAL A 317 6.53 -5.81 -16.24
CA VAL A 317 6.29 -6.25 -14.87
C VAL A 317 7.63 -6.64 -14.22
N CYS A 318 7.97 -6.03 -13.10
CA CYS A 318 9.24 -6.25 -12.41
C CYS A 318 9.06 -6.81 -11.00
N VAL A 319 10.13 -7.40 -10.46
CA VAL A 319 10.18 -7.90 -9.07
C VAL A 319 9.88 -6.77 -8.08
N GLY A 320 9.01 -7.06 -7.10
CA GLY A 320 8.60 -6.13 -6.04
C GLY A 320 7.38 -5.26 -6.40
N GLU A 321 6.95 -5.26 -7.66
CA GLU A 321 5.82 -4.45 -8.09
C GLU A 321 4.48 -4.98 -7.59
N ARG A 322 3.55 -4.06 -7.33
CA ARG A 322 2.14 -4.37 -7.10
C ARG A 322 1.45 -4.62 -8.42
N ILE A 323 0.66 -5.69 -8.49
CA ILE A 323 -0.10 -6.08 -9.67
C ILE A 323 -1.52 -6.47 -9.28
N ILE A 324 -2.42 -6.49 -10.28
CA ILE A 324 -3.67 -7.26 -10.22
C ILE A 324 -3.72 -8.29 -11.32
N PHE A 325 -4.49 -9.34 -11.04
CA PHE A 325 -4.89 -10.36 -11.97
C PHE A 325 -6.42 -10.50 -11.94
N ASN A 326 -7.05 -10.54 -13.12
CA ASN A 326 -8.47 -10.83 -13.26
C ASN A 326 -8.64 -12.23 -13.85
N ASN A 327 -9.31 -13.13 -13.13
CA ASN A 327 -9.57 -14.50 -13.58
C ASN A 327 -10.95 -14.66 -14.27
N GLY A 328 -11.70 -13.58 -14.43
CA GLY A 328 -13.07 -13.56 -14.97
C GLY A 328 -14.15 -13.49 -13.88
N SER A 329 -13.90 -14.07 -12.70
CA SER A 329 -14.84 -14.02 -11.57
C SER A 329 -14.51 -12.95 -10.54
N GLY A 330 -13.25 -12.49 -10.51
CA GLY A 330 -12.79 -11.51 -9.53
C GLY A 330 -11.38 -11.01 -9.80
N TYR A 331 -10.96 -10.08 -8.95
CA TYR A 331 -9.64 -9.46 -8.99
C TYR A 331 -8.81 -9.92 -7.81
N TYR A 332 -7.55 -10.23 -8.08
CA TYR A 332 -6.57 -10.65 -7.10
C TYR A 332 -5.40 -9.67 -7.16
N ALA A 333 -5.22 -8.92 -6.08
CA ALA A 333 -4.07 -8.03 -5.92
C ALA A 333 -2.91 -8.79 -5.27
N GLY A 334 -1.69 -8.51 -5.69
CA GLY A 334 -0.51 -9.22 -5.20
C GLY A 334 0.79 -8.49 -5.49
N THR A 335 1.87 -9.04 -4.97
CA THR A 335 3.23 -8.52 -5.19
C THR A 335 4.05 -9.54 -5.97
N VAL A 336 4.75 -9.06 -6.99
CA VAL A 336 5.66 -9.89 -7.78
C VAL A 336 6.86 -10.30 -6.93
N ARG A 337 7.11 -11.60 -6.83
CA ARG A 337 8.26 -12.15 -6.09
C ARG A 337 9.43 -12.43 -7.01
N GLU A 338 9.18 -13.05 -8.16
CA GLU A 338 10.22 -13.35 -9.15
C GLU A 338 9.65 -13.23 -10.56
N THR A 339 10.51 -12.92 -11.51
CA THR A 339 10.17 -12.95 -12.94
C THR A 339 11.16 -13.85 -13.67
N PHE A 340 10.77 -14.42 -14.80
CA PHE A 340 11.57 -15.37 -15.55
C PHE A 340 11.64 -14.98 -17.02
N VAL A 341 12.75 -15.34 -17.69
CA VAL A 341 13.01 -14.91 -19.08
C VAL A 341 11.99 -15.40 -20.11
N ASN A 342 11.19 -16.43 -19.78
CA ASN A 342 10.10 -16.91 -20.62
C ASN A 342 8.79 -16.09 -20.46
N GLY A 343 8.79 -15.03 -19.65
CA GLY A 343 7.62 -14.20 -19.38
C GLY A 343 6.75 -14.67 -18.20
N MET A 344 7.11 -15.77 -17.54
CA MET A 344 6.44 -16.21 -16.32
C MET A 344 6.82 -15.34 -15.13
N VAL A 345 5.86 -15.15 -14.23
CA VAL A 345 5.98 -14.32 -13.03
C VAL A 345 5.44 -15.10 -11.84
N SER A 346 6.20 -15.16 -10.75
CA SER A 346 5.71 -15.67 -9.47
C SER A 346 5.16 -14.53 -8.62
N ILE A 347 3.98 -14.73 -8.06
CA ILE A 347 3.17 -13.70 -7.42
C ILE A 347 2.75 -14.21 -6.06
N LYS A 348 2.90 -13.36 -5.05
CA LYS A 348 2.30 -13.55 -3.73
C LYS A 348 1.01 -12.72 -3.67
N PHE A 349 -0.14 -13.38 -3.83
CA PHE A 349 -1.44 -12.70 -3.71
C PHE A 349 -1.76 -12.37 -2.26
N ASP A 350 -2.44 -11.24 -2.06
CA ASP A 350 -2.86 -10.78 -0.74
C ASP A 350 -3.82 -11.79 -0.10
N GLY A 351 -3.54 -12.21 1.14
CA GLY A 351 -4.36 -13.18 1.87
C GLY A 351 -4.11 -14.66 1.54
N TYR A 352 -3.25 -14.97 0.56
CA TYR A 352 -2.90 -16.34 0.19
C TYR A 352 -1.51 -16.72 0.72
N SER A 353 -1.31 -17.97 1.17
CA SER A 353 -0.01 -18.49 1.62
C SER A 353 0.93 -18.83 0.48
N ASP A 354 0.37 -19.22 -0.67
CA ASP A 354 1.15 -19.83 -1.73
C ASP A 354 1.56 -18.80 -2.79
N LEU A 355 2.55 -19.19 -3.60
CA LEU A 355 2.93 -18.45 -4.79
C LEU A 355 2.13 -18.96 -5.98
N SER A 356 1.62 -18.04 -6.78
CA SER A 356 1.00 -18.34 -8.08
C SER A 356 1.95 -17.98 -9.21
N PHE A 357 1.93 -18.74 -10.29
CA PHE A 357 2.74 -18.49 -11.47
C PHE A 357 1.83 -18.12 -12.64
N LEU A 358 2.02 -16.93 -13.21
CA LEU A 358 1.21 -16.41 -14.31
C LEU A 358 2.10 -15.78 -15.38
N ASP A 359 1.64 -15.79 -16.62
CA ASP A 359 2.26 -15.01 -17.71
C ASP A 359 2.07 -13.51 -17.43
N HIS A 360 3.14 -12.72 -17.54
CA HIS A 360 3.13 -11.27 -17.31
C HIS A 360 2.07 -10.52 -18.13
N LYS A 361 1.69 -11.02 -19.32
CA LYS A 361 0.66 -10.40 -20.18
C LYS A 361 -0.73 -10.41 -19.55
N ARG A 362 -0.97 -11.25 -18.54
CA ARG A 362 -2.25 -11.34 -17.80
C ARG A 362 -2.29 -10.41 -16.59
N LEU A 363 -1.22 -9.68 -16.32
CA LEU A 363 -1.05 -8.87 -15.13
C LEU A 363 -1.16 -7.39 -15.49
N MET A 364 -1.82 -6.63 -14.62
CA MET A 364 -1.88 -5.17 -14.74
C MET A 364 -1.06 -4.56 -13.61
N LYS A 365 -0.09 -3.73 -13.99
CA LYS A 365 0.84 -3.08 -13.07
C LYS A 365 0.16 -1.98 -12.26
N GLY A 366 0.54 -1.84 -11.00
CA GLY A 366 0.14 -0.74 -10.14
C GLY A 366 0.71 0.60 -10.62
N GLN A 367 -0.10 1.65 -10.53
CA GLN A 367 0.26 3.02 -10.88
C GLN A 367 -0.28 3.99 -9.84
N SER A 368 0.28 5.20 -9.80
CA SER A 368 -0.09 6.20 -8.79
C SER A 368 -1.45 6.85 -9.06
N CYS A 369 -1.81 7.04 -10.33
CA CYS A 369 -3.02 7.74 -10.73
C CYS A 369 -3.59 7.20 -12.05
N ALA A 370 -4.90 7.33 -12.24
CA ALA A 370 -5.60 7.14 -13.50
C ALA A 370 -6.84 8.04 -13.56
N SER A 371 -7.06 8.73 -14.68
CA SER A 371 -8.24 9.59 -14.91
C SER A 371 -8.47 10.63 -13.79
N ASP A 372 -7.43 11.36 -13.40
CA ASP A 372 -7.41 12.33 -12.29
C ASP A 372 -7.76 11.80 -10.89
N ILE A 373 -7.81 10.48 -10.73
CA ILE A 373 -7.95 9.80 -9.45
C ILE A 373 -6.60 9.19 -9.12
N CYS A 374 -6.08 9.51 -7.93
CA CYS A 374 -4.82 8.98 -7.43
C CYS A 374 -5.04 8.06 -6.22
N VAL A 375 -4.03 7.28 -5.86
CA VAL A 375 -3.99 6.61 -4.57
C VAL A 375 -4.23 7.64 -3.44
N ASP A 376 -4.95 7.21 -2.40
CA ASP A 376 -5.47 8.00 -1.29
C ASP A 376 -6.56 9.03 -1.64
N THR A 377 -6.99 9.13 -2.89
CA THR A 377 -8.11 10.01 -3.26
C THR A 377 -9.40 9.50 -2.61
N ARG A 378 -10.16 10.42 -2.00
CA ARG A 378 -11.53 10.15 -1.55
C ARG A 378 -12.46 10.23 -2.75
N VAL A 379 -13.31 9.22 -2.90
CA VAL A 379 -14.19 9.04 -4.06
C VAL A 379 -15.59 8.65 -3.62
N MET A 380 -16.55 8.94 -4.49
CA MET A 380 -17.90 8.40 -4.46
C MET A 380 -18.05 7.41 -5.62
N PHE A 381 -18.74 6.31 -5.34
CA PHE A 381 -19.16 5.33 -6.33
C PHE A 381 -20.68 5.24 -6.32
N ASP A 382 -21.30 5.42 -7.49
CA ASP A 382 -22.73 5.21 -7.71
C ASP A 382 -22.94 3.89 -8.47
N ASN A 383 -23.68 2.97 -7.87
CA ASN A 383 -24.03 1.68 -8.48
C ASN A 383 -25.49 1.63 -8.98
N GLY A 384 -26.23 2.73 -8.91
CA GLY A 384 -27.65 2.84 -9.24
C GLY A 384 -28.60 2.53 -8.08
N SER A 385 -28.15 1.78 -7.05
CA SER A 385 -28.93 1.52 -5.83
C SER A 385 -28.54 2.45 -4.67
N GLY A 386 -27.38 3.09 -4.75
CA GLY A 386 -26.89 3.98 -3.71
C GLY A 386 -25.54 4.59 -4.05
N ASN A 387 -25.13 5.54 -3.20
CA ASN A 387 -23.85 6.21 -3.28
C ASN A 387 -22.96 5.73 -2.14
N TYR A 388 -21.75 5.30 -2.47
CA TYR A 388 -20.78 4.73 -1.54
C TYR A 388 -19.54 5.59 -1.49
N LEU A 389 -19.18 6.04 -0.28
CA LEU A 389 -17.96 6.80 -0.04
C LEU A 389 -16.81 5.86 0.25
N GLY A 390 -15.65 6.13 -0.34
CA GLY A 390 -14.47 5.33 -0.11
C GLY A 390 -13.17 6.07 -0.34
N ARG A 391 -12.07 5.39 -0.04
CA ARG A 391 -10.71 5.84 -0.36
C ARG A 391 -10.05 4.84 -1.30
N VAL A 392 -9.43 5.37 -2.34
CA VAL A 392 -8.64 4.56 -3.27
C VAL A 392 -7.34 4.15 -2.58
N THR A 393 -7.05 2.85 -2.55
CA THR A 393 -5.83 2.32 -1.92
C THR A 393 -4.79 1.89 -2.94
N GLU A 394 -5.20 1.44 -4.12
CA GLU A 394 -4.32 1.05 -5.22
C GLU A 394 -4.99 1.37 -6.56
N ILE A 395 -4.21 1.71 -7.58
CA ILE A 395 -4.69 1.91 -8.97
C ILE A 395 -3.82 1.08 -9.90
N TYR A 396 -4.41 0.55 -10.96
CA TYR A 396 -3.71 -0.32 -11.92
C TYR A 396 -3.83 0.20 -13.35
N ALA A 397 -2.91 -0.23 -14.21
CA ALA A 397 -2.72 0.25 -15.57
C ALA A 397 -3.97 0.20 -16.45
N ASP A 398 -4.90 -0.72 -16.18
CA ASP A 398 -6.17 -0.86 -16.90
C ASP A 398 -7.26 0.11 -16.40
N GLY A 399 -6.93 1.05 -15.51
CA GLY A 399 -7.86 1.97 -14.88
C GLY A 399 -8.72 1.32 -13.79
N THR A 400 -8.43 0.11 -13.33
CA THR A 400 -9.08 -0.46 -12.15
C THR A 400 -8.46 0.14 -10.88
N ALA A 401 -9.29 0.49 -9.92
CA ALA A 401 -8.90 0.97 -8.59
C ALA A 401 -9.39 -0.01 -7.52
N LYS A 402 -8.53 -0.30 -6.54
CA LYS A 402 -8.88 -0.98 -5.29
C LYS A 402 -9.34 0.07 -4.30
N ILE A 403 -10.53 -0.10 -3.74
CA ILE A 403 -11.21 0.91 -2.92
C ILE A 403 -11.61 0.30 -1.59
N LYS A 404 -11.39 1.05 -0.53
CA LYS A 404 -11.93 0.77 0.80
C LYS A 404 -13.15 1.67 1.04
N PHE A 405 -14.34 1.08 0.99
CA PHE A 405 -15.58 1.82 1.27
C PHE A 405 -15.80 2.00 2.78
N GLU A 406 -16.33 3.16 3.17
CA GLU A 406 -16.68 3.47 4.56
C GLU A 406 -17.77 2.51 5.05
N GLY A 407 -17.58 1.92 6.23
CA GLY A 407 -18.52 0.94 6.81
C GLY A 407 -18.36 -0.51 6.32
N TYR A 408 -17.48 -0.77 5.33
CA TYR A 408 -17.25 -2.12 4.80
C TYR A 408 -15.87 -2.66 5.22
N SER A 409 -15.79 -3.95 5.57
CA SER A 409 -14.54 -4.63 5.92
C SER A 409 -13.72 -5.04 4.69
N GLU A 410 -14.38 -5.26 3.55
CA GLU A 410 -13.74 -5.72 2.33
C GLU A 410 -13.26 -4.58 1.42
N TYR A 411 -12.44 -4.95 0.43
CA TYR A 411 -12.03 -4.06 -0.65
C TYR A 411 -12.83 -4.37 -1.90
N SER A 412 -13.15 -3.33 -2.68
CA SER A 412 -13.79 -3.50 -3.99
C SER A 412 -12.85 -3.05 -5.11
N PHE A 413 -13.02 -3.64 -6.29
CA PHE A 413 -12.26 -3.30 -7.49
C PHE A 413 -13.19 -2.65 -8.51
N ILE A 414 -13.01 -1.36 -8.76
CA ILE A 414 -13.92 -0.54 -9.56
C ILE A 414 -13.11 0.24 -10.60
N LYS A 415 -13.63 0.35 -11.84
CA LYS A 415 -13.02 1.19 -12.87
C LYS A 415 -13.07 2.66 -12.45
N THR A 416 -11.96 3.38 -12.59
CA THR A 416 -11.86 4.80 -12.22
C THR A 416 -12.85 5.68 -12.97
N SER A 417 -13.26 5.30 -14.17
CA SER A 417 -14.33 5.97 -14.94
C SER A 417 -15.70 5.94 -14.27
N ARG A 418 -15.92 5.07 -13.28
CA ARG A 418 -17.17 4.97 -12.49
C ARG A 418 -17.06 5.69 -11.14
N LEU A 419 -15.93 6.31 -10.86
CA LEU A 419 -15.67 6.98 -9.59
C LEU A 419 -15.73 8.49 -9.79
N VAL A 420 -16.25 9.18 -8.79
CA VAL A 420 -16.26 10.65 -8.76
C VAL A 420 -15.40 11.11 -7.60
N LYS A 421 -14.33 11.87 -7.88
CA LYS A 421 -13.44 12.39 -6.84
C LYS A 421 -14.11 13.48 -6.00
N VAL A 422 -13.80 13.51 -4.71
CA VAL A 422 -14.08 14.64 -3.83
C VAL A 422 -13.25 15.84 -4.29
N VAL A 423 -13.87 17.02 -4.30
CA VAL A 423 -13.21 18.30 -4.60
C VAL A 423 -13.44 19.29 -3.46
N SER A 424 -12.64 20.34 -3.39
CA SER A 424 -12.74 21.33 -2.30
C SER A 424 -14.01 22.16 -2.38
N SER A 425 -14.46 22.51 -3.59
CA SER A 425 -15.70 23.22 -3.81
C SER A 425 -16.29 22.98 -5.20
N VAL A 426 -17.61 23.08 -5.34
CA VAL A 426 -18.32 23.12 -6.62
C VAL A 426 -19.41 24.18 -6.53
N LYS A 427 -19.47 25.12 -7.49
CA LYS A 427 -20.48 26.22 -7.52
C LYS A 427 -20.65 26.95 -6.18
N GLY A 428 -19.55 27.08 -5.41
CA GLY A 428 -19.55 27.73 -4.11
C GLY A 428 -20.13 26.91 -2.95
N TYR A 429 -20.32 25.60 -3.13
CA TYR A 429 -20.59 24.63 -2.07
C TYR A 429 -19.29 23.93 -1.70
N SER A 430 -18.98 23.87 -0.40
CA SER A 430 -17.82 23.18 0.18
C SER A 430 -18.21 22.49 1.50
N GLY A 431 -17.33 21.66 2.06
CA GLY A 431 -17.52 21.11 3.40
C GLY A 431 -17.83 22.21 4.42
N GLY A 432 -18.85 22.00 5.26
CA GLY A 432 -19.36 22.97 6.24
C GLY A 432 -20.44 23.93 5.72
N THR A 433 -20.73 23.95 4.41
CA THR A 433 -21.75 24.83 3.84
C THR A 433 -23.14 24.45 4.36
N ARG A 434 -23.87 25.41 4.95
CA ARG A 434 -25.29 25.23 5.31
C ARG A 434 -26.18 25.33 4.08
N VAL A 435 -27.07 24.37 3.93
CA VAL A 435 -27.94 24.23 2.76
C VAL A 435 -29.38 23.95 3.15
N LEU A 436 -30.30 24.37 2.28
CA LEU A 436 -31.71 24.07 2.31
C LEU A 436 -32.06 23.22 1.07
N PHE A 437 -32.70 22.08 1.29
CA PHE A 437 -33.22 21.23 0.25
C PHE A 437 -34.74 21.16 0.33
N ASN A 438 -35.41 21.31 -0.82
CA ASN A 438 -36.84 21.10 -0.95
C ASN A 438 -37.08 19.92 -1.91
N ASN A 439 -37.76 18.88 -1.44
CA ASN A 439 -38.11 17.71 -2.24
C ASN A 439 -39.58 17.70 -2.70
N GLY A 440 -40.34 18.76 -2.43
CA GLY A 440 -41.77 18.88 -2.70
C GLY A 440 -42.67 18.48 -1.52
N SER A 441 -42.21 17.59 -0.63
CA SER A 441 -42.96 17.21 0.59
C SER A 441 -42.53 18.01 1.82
N GLY A 442 -41.36 18.62 1.80
CA GLY A 442 -40.87 19.41 2.91
C GLY A 442 -39.54 20.10 2.65
N TYR A 443 -39.09 20.84 3.67
CA TYR A 443 -37.85 21.58 3.68
C TYR A 443 -36.88 20.96 4.68
N TYR A 444 -35.67 20.67 4.21
CA TYR A 444 -34.64 20.01 4.98
C TYR A 444 -33.41 20.89 5.03
N VAL A 445 -32.99 21.28 6.23
CA VAL A 445 -31.73 21.99 6.43
C VAL A 445 -30.66 21.01 6.83
N GLY A 446 -29.48 21.20 6.26
CA GLY A 446 -28.34 20.35 6.55
C GLY A 446 -27.03 21.06 6.30
N THR A 447 -25.96 20.32 6.53
CA THR A 447 -24.60 20.77 6.31
C THR A 447 -23.94 19.85 5.29
N VAL A 448 -23.32 20.46 4.28
CA VAL A 448 -22.51 19.73 3.29
C VAL A 448 -21.31 19.12 4.00
N ARG A 449 -21.12 17.81 3.88
CA ARG A 449 -19.94 17.09 4.36
C ARG A 449 -18.84 17.14 3.30
N GLU A 450 -19.16 16.71 2.08
CA GLU A 450 -18.23 16.67 0.95
C GLU A 450 -18.94 17.07 -0.36
N VAL A 451 -18.17 17.56 -1.33
CA VAL A 451 -18.66 17.82 -2.69
C VAL A 451 -17.82 17.07 -3.71
N PHE A 452 -18.47 16.62 -4.78
CA PHE A 452 -17.90 15.73 -5.77
C PHE A 452 -17.81 16.43 -7.13
N ALA A 453 -16.83 16.03 -7.94
CA ALA A 453 -16.53 16.66 -9.22
C ALA A 453 -17.72 16.68 -10.22
N ASP A 454 -18.69 15.78 -10.06
CA ASP A 454 -19.91 15.70 -10.87
C ASP A 454 -21.05 16.63 -10.38
N GLY A 455 -20.77 17.49 -9.39
CA GLY A 455 -21.76 18.39 -8.79
C GLY A 455 -22.70 17.72 -7.79
N THR A 456 -22.40 16.51 -7.33
CA THR A 456 -23.09 15.91 -6.19
C THR A 456 -22.49 16.42 -4.88
N ALA A 457 -23.31 16.54 -3.83
CA ALA A 457 -22.87 16.83 -2.46
C ALA A 457 -23.41 15.77 -1.51
N SER A 458 -22.59 15.32 -0.55
CA SER A 458 -23.06 14.53 0.59
C SER A 458 -23.46 15.49 1.71
N ILE A 459 -24.68 15.32 2.22
CA ILE A 459 -25.32 16.26 3.15
C ILE A 459 -25.76 15.50 4.38
N LYS A 460 -25.42 16.04 5.55
CA LYS A 460 -25.97 15.62 6.83
C LYS A 460 -27.14 16.54 7.15
N PHE A 461 -28.36 16.04 7.02
CA PHE A 461 -29.56 16.80 7.39
C PHE A 461 -29.74 16.83 8.91
N ASP A 462 -30.20 17.97 9.41
CA ASP A 462 -30.44 18.19 10.83
C ASP A 462 -31.55 17.22 11.31
N GLY A 463 -31.29 16.50 12.40
CA GLY A 463 -32.22 15.50 12.94
C GLY A 463 -32.18 14.12 12.28
N TYR A 464 -31.34 13.91 11.24
CA TYR A 464 -31.20 12.62 10.56
C TYR A 464 -29.82 11.99 10.81
N SER A 465 -29.76 10.66 10.95
CA SER A 465 -28.50 9.91 11.12
C SER A 465 -27.71 9.78 9.82
N ASP A 466 -28.41 9.71 8.69
CA ASP A 466 -27.81 9.26 7.44
C ASP A 466 -27.34 10.44 6.57
N LEU A 467 -26.44 10.13 5.64
CA LEU A 467 -26.02 11.08 4.62
C LEU A 467 -26.93 10.97 3.40
N SER A 468 -27.35 12.11 2.88
CA SER A 468 -28.07 12.22 1.61
C SER A 468 -27.13 12.72 0.51
N PHE A 469 -27.31 12.24 -0.71
CA PHE A 469 -26.49 12.60 -1.87
C PHE A 469 -27.36 13.38 -2.87
N ILE A 470 -27.09 14.67 -3.02
CA ILE A 470 -27.97 15.58 -3.78
C ILE A 470 -27.13 16.44 -4.72
N LYS A 471 -27.61 16.63 -5.95
CA LYS A 471 -27.00 17.58 -6.90
C LYS A 471 -27.06 19.00 -6.36
N VAL A 472 -25.94 19.72 -6.38
CA VAL A 472 -25.82 21.07 -5.81
C VAL A 472 -26.83 22.06 -6.41
N ASP A 473 -27.25 21.85 -7.66
CA ASP A 473 -28.25 22.69 -8.35
C ASP A 473 -29.65 22.59 -7.74
N ARG A 474 -29.90 21.58 -6.89
CA ARG A 474 -31.16 21.42 -6.15
C ARG A 474 -31.09 21.99 -4.73
N LEU A 475 -29.97 22.59 -4.34
CA LEU A 475 -29.74 23.09 -2.99
C LEU A 475 -29.77 24.62 -2.96
N GLY A 476 -30.41 25.20 -1.95
CA GLY A 476 -30.20 26.59 -1.59
C GLY A 476 -29.04 26.71 -0.62
N ARG A 477 -27.97 27.41 -0.97
CA ARG A 477 -26.90 27.75 -0.03
C ARG A 477 -27.36 28.85 0.91
N GLN A 478 -27.08 28.76 2.20
CA GLN A 478 -27.35 29.86 3.12
C GLN A 478 -26.54 31.11 2.73
N ALA A 479 -27.19 32.26 2.70
CA ALA A 479 -26.62 33.55 2.35
C ALA A 479 -27.11 34.63 3.31
N ASP A 480 -26.41 35.75 3.36
CA ASP A 480 -26.80 36.87 4.22
C ASP A 480 -28.10 37.52 3.72
N CYS A 481 -28.23 37.63 2.39
CA CYS A 481 -29.36 38.24 1.72
C CYS A 481 -29.71 37.54 0.39
N HIS A 482 -30.98 37.62 -0.01
CA HIS A 482 -31.46 37.28 -1.35
C HIS A 482 -32.61 38.22 -1.72
N LYS A 483 -32.56 38.84 -2.91
CA LYS A 483 -33.58 39.79 -3.39
C LYS A 483 -33.96 40.87 -2.34
N ASN A 484 -32.97 41.50 -1.70
CA ASN A 484 -33.13 42.52 -0.65
C ASN A 484 -33.77 42.06 0.66
N ILE A 485 -34.06 40.77 0.82
CA ILE A 485 -34.44 40.18 2.11
C ILE A 485 -33.18 39.58 2.74
N CYS A 486 -32.80 40.10 3.89
CA CYS A 486 -31.61 39.71 4.65
C CYS A 486 -31.98 39.07 5.99
N THR A 487 -31.07 38.27 6.52
CA THR A 487 -31.16 37.77 7.88
C THR A 487 -31.32 38.94 8.87
N GLY A 488 -32.26 38.80 9.81
CA GLY A 488 -32.61 39.84 10.79
C GLY A 488 -33.60 40.89 10.29
N ASN A 489 -33.95 40.92 8.99
CA ASN A 489 -34.99 41.84 8.51
C ASN A 489 -36.36 41.50 9.12
N ARG A 490 -37.12 42.55 9.44
CA ARG A 490 -38.57 42.47 9.58
C ARG A 490 -39.18 42.35 8.19
N VAL A 491 -40.17 41.48 8.05
CA VAL A 491 -40.86 41.21 6.79
C VAL A 491 -42.35 40.98 7.04
N ILE A 492 -43.17 41.18 6.02
CA ILE A 492 -44.60 40.90 6.03
C ILE A 492 -44.91 39.89 4.92
N LEU A 493 -45.53 38.77 5.28
CA LEU A 493 -46.03 37.78 4.33
C LEU A 493 -47.39 38.22 3.77
N ASN A 494 -47.46 38.41 2.46
CA ASN A 494 -48.69 38.77 1.74
C ASN A 494 -49.47 39.96 2.37
N GLY A 495 -48.77 40.90 3.01
CA GLY A 495 -49.38 42.05 3.69
C GLY A 495 -50.11 41.77 5.01
N GLN A 496 -50.07 40.53 5.52
CA GLN A 496 -50.89 40.11 6.67
C GLN A 496 -50.09 39.72 7.91
N TYR A 497 -48.98 38.97 7.73
CA TYR A 497 -48.25 38.37 8.86
C TYR A 497 -46.85 38.94 8.97
N ALA A 498 -46.59 39.73 10.00
CA ALA A 498 -45.27 40.25 10.31
C ALA A 498 -44.37 39.16 10.91
N GLY A 499 -43.07 39.20 10.61
CA GLY A 499 -42.10 38.25 11.15
C GLY A 499 -40.67 38.72 11.01
N THR A 500 -39.74 37.95 11.56
CA THR A 500 -38.29 38.21 11.49
C THR A 500 -37.59 37.08 10.75
N VAL A 501 -36.78 37.44 9.75
CA VAL A 501 -35.99 36.49 8.96
C VAL A 501 -34.85 35.92 9.81
N ARG A 502 -34.77 34.60 9.93
CA ARG A 502 -33.74 33.86 10.68
C ARG A 502 -32.59 33.39 9.80
N SER A 503 -32.87 33.03 8.56
CA SER A 503 -31.86 32.68 7.55
C SER A 503 -32.45 32.85 6.15
N VAL A 504 -31.58 33.08 5.17
CA VAL A 504 -31.94 33.24 3.75
C VAL A 504 -31.11 32.27 2.91
N TYR A 505 -31.71 31.71 1.86
CA TYR A 505 -31.09 30.72 1.01
C TYR A 505 -31.13 31.13 -0.46
N THR A 506 -30.08 30.76 -1.23
CA THR A 506 -29.92 31.14 -2.63
C THR A 506 -30.97 30.56 -3.57
N ASN A 507 -31.72 29.55 -3.14
CA ASN A 507 -32.83 28.97 -3.90
C ASN A 507 -34.14 29.76 -3.75
N GLY A 508 -34.09 30.97 -3.16
CA GLY A 508 -35.24 31.87 -3.08
C GLY A 508 -36.13 31.67 -1.86
N TYR A 509 -35.70 30.91 -0.85
CA TYR A 509 -36.44 30.71 0.39
C TYR A 509 -35.76 31.37 1.59
N ALA A 510 -36.55 31.75 2.58
CA ALA A 510 -36.08 32.26 3.87
C ALA A 510 -36.82 31.56 5.02
N LEU A 511 -36.12 31.27 6.11
CA LEU A 511 -36.73 30.82 7.36
C LEU A 511 -37.22 32.04 8.13
N VAL A 512 -38.53 32.18 8.32
CA VAL A 512 -39.13 33.35 8.97
C VAL A 512 -39.81 32.93 10.26
N LYS A 513 -39.53 33.66 11.34
CA LYS A 513 -40.25 33.55 12.61
C LYS A 513 -41.37 34.59 12.63
N TYR A 514 -42.60 34.16 12.34
CA TYR A 514 -43.77 35.04 12.34
C TYR A 514 -44.23 35.36 13.76
N ASP A 515 -44.69 36.58 13.96
CA ASP A 515 -45.20 37.06 15.24
C ASP A 515 -46.48 36.30 15.60
N GLY A 516 -46.58 35.84 16.84
CA GLY A 516 -47.72 35.06 17.33
C GLY A 516 -47.70 33.56 17.00
N TYR A 517 -46.74 33.07 16.20
CA TYR A 517 -46.58 31.64 15.91
C TYR A 517 -45.49 31.02 16.80
N SER A 518 -45.63 29.74 17.18
CA SER A 518 -44.66 28.99 17.99
C SER A 518 -43.41 28.58 17.21
N ASP A 519 -43.55 28.37 15.91
CA ASP A 519 -42.50 27.83 15.05
C ASP A 519 -42.08 28.83 13.96
N ALA A 520 -40.93 28.58 13.35
CA ALA A 520 -40.50 29.30 12.16
C ALA A 520 -40.86 28.49 10.92
N SER A 521 -41.14 29.15 9.79
CA SER A 521 -41.52 28.50 8.54
C SER A 521 -40.70 28.98 7.35
N TYR A 522 -40.43 28.08 6.41
CA TYR A 522 -39.75 28.41 5.17
C TYR A 522 -40.74 29.09 4.21
N THR A 523 -40.41 30.30 3.80
CA THR A 523 -41.25 31.14 2.95
C THR A 523 -40.48 31.54 1.69
N ASP A 524 -41.16 31.51 0.54
CA ASP A 524 -40.61 32.06 -0.70
C ASP A 524 -40.39 33.57 -0.54
N VAL A 525 -39.15 34.00 -0.77
CA VAL A 525 -38.71 35.40 -0.63
C VAL A 525 -39.52 36.34 -1.51
N SER A 526 -40.07 35.88 -2.64
CA SER A 526 -40.94 36.70 -3.50
C SER A 526 -42.28 37.08 -2.87
N ARG A 527 -42.69 36.39 -1.80
CA ARG A 527 -43.93 36.66 -1.07
C ARG A 527 -43.73 37.57 0.15
N LEU A 528 -42.50 38.00 0.38
CA LEU A 528 -42.11 38.84 1.51
C LEU A 528 -41.92 40.28 1.04
N SER A 529 -42.49 41.22 1.78
CA SER A 529 -42.16 42.65 1.69
C SER A 529 -41.45 43.09 2.96
N LYS A 530 -40.45 43.97 2.84
CA LYS A 530 -39.71 44.53 3.97
C LYS A 530 -40.54 45.59 4.71
#